data_AF-A0A1H1FB55-F1
#
_entry.id   AF-A0A1H1FB55-F1
#
_cell.length_a   1.000
_cell.length_b   1.000
_cell.length_c   1.000
_cell.angle_alpha   90.00
_cell.angle_beta   90.00
_cell.angle_gamma   90.00
#
_symmetry.space_group_name_H-M   'P 1'
#
loop_
_entity.id
_entity.type
_entity.pdbx_description
1 polymer ?
#
loop_
_entity_poly.entity_id
_entity_poly.type
_entity_poly.pdbx_seq_one_letter_code
_entity_poly.pdbx_strand_id
1 'polypeptide(L)'
;MSALTSPAHREEPRLLGYPLWAWLGGAGPVVALAALVYAHLAAPEVSLLTDPISDYAHAPDTRAASLIGTLVLAMSLLWTVYGLAGVAPAHTAATRVLLIICALGLVVTAIFTSDPAPGVTSSQGEIHRWSAAVVFTGIPVAGWMLARAPLAAALRRVLRGACLAAFLLLAVFLAVHPGSLVSELLTGHAYYALVQRVLVTVLVALASLLTAGCLALRRGGMS
;
A
#
# COMPACT_ATOMS: atom_id res chain seq x y z
N MET A 1 -41.71 10.78 -24.75
CA MET A 1 -41.14 11.70 -23.75
C MET A 1 -40.02 10.98 -23.01
N SER A 2 -38.79 11.04 -23.53
CA SER A 2 -37.59 10.57 -22.83
C SER A 2 -36.61 11.72 -22.84
N ALA A 3 -36.69 12.56 -21.81
CA ALA A 3 -35.68 13.58 -21.54
C ALA A 3 -34.44 12.84 -21.04
N LEU A 4 -33.58 12.47 -21.98
CA LEU A 4 -32.20 12.09 -21.73
C LEU A 4 -31.56 13.26 -20.98
N THR A 5 -31.51 13.14 -19.65
CA THR A 5 -30.70 14.01 -18.81
C THR A 5 -29.27 13.79 -19.24
N SER A 6 -28.76 14.72 -20.06
CA SER A 6 -27.33 14.88 -20.30
C SER A 6 -26.65 14.73 -18.93
N PRO A 7 -25.74 13.76 -18.73
CA PRO A 7 -25.09 13.60 -17.44
C PRO A 7 -24.44 14.93 -17.13
N ALA A 8 -24.99 15.63 -16.13
CA ALA A 8 -24.48 16.92 -15.71
C ALA A 8 -22.99 16.72 -15.48
N HIS A 9 -22.16 17.44 -16.26
CA HIS A 9 -20.73 17.51 -16.05
C HIS A 9 -20.52 18.03 -14.63
N ARG A 10 -20.43 17.14 -13.64
CA ARG A 10 -20.00 17.52 -12.30
C ARG A 10 -18.57 17.97 -12.46
N GLU A 11 -18.35 19.27 -12.36
CA GLU A 11 -17.00 19.81 -12.25
C GLU A 11 -16.36 19.22 -11.00
N GLU A 12 -15.48 18.25 -11.21
CA GLU A 12 -14.70 17.70 -10.11
C GLU A 12 -13.73 18.78 -9.62
N PRO A 13 -13.60 18.96 -8.29
CA PRO A 13 -12.59 19.85 -7.72
C PRO A 13 -11.20 19.50 -8.25
N ARG A 14 -10.46 20.51 -8.72
CA ARG A 14 -9.11 20.36 -9.24
C ARG A 14 -8.12 21.11 -8.37
N LEU A 15 -6.95 20.50 -8.15
CA LEU A 15 -5.78 21.13 -7.54
C LEU A 15 -4.63 20.98 -8.54
N LEU A 16 -3.94 22.09 -8.85
CA LEU A 16 -2.79 22.10 -9.76
C LEU A 16 -3.04 21.36 -11.10
N GLY A 17 -4.27 21.49 -11.64
CA GLY A 17 -4.67 20.86 -12.91
C GLY A 17 -5.06 19.39 -12.84
N TYR A 18 -4.95 18.73 -11.67
CA TYR A 18 -5.36 17.34 -11.47
C TYR A 18 -6.64 17.26 -10.64
N PRO A 19 -7.47 16.21 -10.84
CA PRO A 19 -8.59 15.93 -9.94
C PRO A 19 -8.12 15.77 -8.50
N LEU A 20 -8.89 16.27 -7.53
CA LEU A 20 -8.58 16.19 -6.10
C LEU A 20 -8.24 14.76 -5.65
N TRP A 21 -9.01 13.76 -6.11
CA TRP A 21 -8.76 12.36 -5.77
C TRP A 21 -7.39 11.85 -6.23
N ALA A 22 -6.87 12.38 -7.35
CA ALA A 22 -5.58 11.97 -7.89
C ALA A 22 -4.44 12.56 -7.06
N TRP A 23 -4.61 13.80 -6.60
CA TRP A 23 -3.70 14.41 -5.63
C TRP A 23 -3.66 13.64 -4.33
N LEU A 24 -4.82 13.34 -3.75
CA LEU A 24 -4.88 12.65 -2.47
C LEU A 24 -4.41 11.20 -2.58
N GLY A 25 -4.72 10.51 -3.68
CA GLY A 25 -4.22 9.17 -3.98
C GLY A 25 -2.71 9.12 -4.29
N GLY A 26 -2.13 10.20 -4.81
CA GLY A 26 -0.72 10.28 -5.14
C GLY A 26 0.18 10.82 -4.02
N ALA A 27 -0.33 11.76 -3.20
CA ALA A 27 0.40 12.39 -2.11
C ALA A 27 0.41 11.52 -0.84
N GLY A 28 -0.64 10.75 -0.59
CA GLY A 28 -0.73 9.88 0.58
C GLY A 28 0.45 8.91 0.75
N PRO A 29 0.92 8.20 -0.29
CA PRO A 29 2.06 7.30 -0.17
C PRO A 29 3.37 8.07 0.09
N VAL A 30 3.51 9.29 -0.43
CA VAL A 30 4.67 10.16 -0.14
C VAL A 30 4.69 10.56 1.33
N VAL A 31 3.54 10.96 1.89
CA VAL A 31 3.42 11.29 3.31
C VAL A 31 3.68 10.06 4.18
N ALA A 32 3.16 8.89 3.81
CA ALA A 32 3.43 7.64 4.51
C ALA A 32 4.92 7.27 4.51
N LEU A 33 5.61 7.47 3.39
CA LEU A 33 7.05 7.24 3.28
C LEU A 33 7.85 8.25 4.12
N ALA A 34 7.45 9.52 4.11
CA ALA A 34 8.05 10.56 4.95
C ALA A 34 7.87 10.25 6.44
N ALA A 35 6.71 9.75 6.84
CA ALA A 35 6.46 9.31 8.21
C ALA A 35 7.33 8.11 8.60
N LEU A 36 7.54 7.14 7.70
CA LEU A 36 8.45 6.02 7.92
C LEU A 36 9.91 6.48 8.04
N VAL A 37 10.36 7.40 7.19
CA VAL A 37 11.71 7.99 7.28
C VAL A 37 11.88 8.76 8.58
N TYR A 38 10.91 9.58 8.97
CA TYR A 38 10.91 10.27 10.25
C TYR A 38 11.02 9.27 11.42
N ALA A 39 10.19 8.22 11.42
CA ALA A 39 10.22 7.20 12.46
C ALA A 39 11.60 6.55 12.55
N HIS A 40 12.23 6.30 11.40
CA HIS A 40 13.56 5.72 11.36
C HIS A 40 14.65 6.63 11.95
N LEU A 41 14.54 7.94 11.74
CA LEU A 41 15.48 8.93 12.28
C LEU A 41 15.24 9.23 13.76
N ALA A 42 13.98 9.16 14.20
CA ALA A 42 13.57 9.53 15.55
C ALA A 42 13.62 8.37 16.57
N ALA A 43 13.73 7.12 16.11
CA ALA A 43 13.88 5.93 16.97
C ALA A 43 15.13 5.12 16.57
N PRO A 44 16.36 5.64 16.82
CA PRO A 44 17.60 4.95 16.48
C PRO A 44 17.81 3.62 17.22
N GLU A 45 17.08 3.40 18.31
CA GLU A 45 17.06 2.15 19.06
C GLU A 45 16.37 1.00 18.31
N VAL A 46 15.51 1.29 17.32
CA VAL A 46 14.86 0.29 16.48
C VAL A 46 15.79 -0.09 15.34
N SER A 47 16.40 -1.26 15.42
CA SER A 47 17.34 -1.79 14.44
C SER A 47 16.70 -1.93 13.06
N LEU A 48 17.39 -1.42 12.03
CA LEU A 48 17.00 -1.59 10.62
C LEU A 48 16.94 -3.05 10.17
N LEU A 49 17.82 -3.86 10.74
CA LEU A 49 18.09 -5.21 10.26
C LEU A 49 17.20 -6.24 10.96
N THR A 50 16.97 -6.04 12.26
CA THR A 50 16.37 -7.05 13.12
C THR A 50 15.00 -6.66 13.65
N ASP A 51 14.68 -5.37 13.78
CA ASP A 51 13.46 -4.96 14.45
C ASP A 51 12.41 -4.55 13.41
N PRO A 52 11.20 -5.14 13.42
CA PRO A 52 10.20 -4.91 12.39
C PRO A 52 9.71 -3.46 12.37
N ILE A 53 9.16 -3.01 11.25
CA ILE A 53 8.63 -1.64 11.10
C ILE A 53 7.56 -1.33 12.16
N SER A 54 6.80 -2.34 12.58
CA SER A 54 5.75 -2.18 13.60
C SER A 54 6.30 -1.70 14.94
N ASP A 55 7.58 -1.91 15.25
CA ASP A 55 8.16 -1.52 16.53
C ASP A 55 8.28 0.00 16.69
N TYR A 56 8.26 0.77 15.60
CA TYR A 56 8.12 2.24 15.67
C TYR A 56 6.79 2.68 16.30
N ALA A 57 5.77 1.83 16.39
CA ALA A 57 4.54 2.15 17.08
C ALA A 57 4.69 2.11 18.61
N HIS A 58 5.70 1.41 19.12
CA HIS A 58 5.95 1.25 20.55
C HIS A 58 6.74 2.42 21.13
N ALA A 59 7.66 3.01 20.35
CA ALA A 59 8.42 4.18 20.76
C ALA A 59 7.56 5.46 20.85
N PRO A 60 7.63 6.23 21.96
CA PRO A 60 6.80 7.42 22.18
C PRO A 60 6.88 8.46 21.07
N ASP A 61 8.09 8.72 20.56
CA ASP A 61 8.37 9.80 19.61
C ASP A 61 7.93 9.48 18.17
N THR A 62 7.70 8.20 17.87
CA THR A 62 7.39 7.72 16.52
C THR A 62 6.00 7.09 16.39
N ARG A 63 5.31 6.87 17.52
CA ARG A 63 3.95 6.30 17.55
C ARG A 63 2.96 7.10 16.70
N ALA A 64 2.93 8.42 16.89
CA ALA A 64 2.01 9.28 16.15
C ALA A 64 2.33 9.29 14.65
N ALA A 65 3.62 9.39 14.29
CA ALA A 65 4.05 9.36 12.90
C ALA A 65 3.68 8.03 12.22
N SER A 66 3.93 6.90 12.87
CA SER A 66 3.60 5.56 12.36
C SER A 66 2.09 5.39 12.14
N LEU A 67 1.28 5.86 13.08
CA LEU A 67 -0.18 5.86 12.97
C LEU A 67 -0.66 6.73 11.80
N ILE A 68 -0.19 7.98 11.73
CA ILE A 68 -0.55 8.94 10.68
C ILE A 68 -0.16 8.40 9.31
N GLY A 69 1.07 7.91 9.15
CA GLY A 69 1.55 7.35 7.88
C GLY A 69 0.68 6.18 7.40
N THR A 70 0.32 5.27 8.32
CA THR A 70 -0.53 4.11 8.01
C THR A 70 -1.93 4.54 7.58
N LEU A 71 -2.57 5.45 8.31
CA LEU A 71 -3.93 5.93 8.01
C LEU A 71 -3.98 6.78 6.74
N VAL A 72 -2.96 7.62 6.50
CA VAL A 72 -2.85 8.41 5.27
C VAL A 72 -2.67 7.49 4.06
N LEU A 73 -1.88 6.42 4.17
CA LEU A 73 -1.77 5.42 3.12
C LEU A 73 -3.12 4.74 2.86
N ALA A 74 -3.86 4.35 3.91
CA ALA A 74 -5.20 3.76 3.77
C ALA A 74 -6.15 4.70 3.02
N MET A 75 -6.19 5.97 3.41
CA MET A 75 -6.98 7.00 2.74
C MET A 75 -6.57 7.17 1.28
N SER A 76 -5.28 7.11 0.98
CA SER A 76 -4.75 7.16 -0.38
C SER A 76 -5.29 6.06 -1.28
N LEU A 77 -5.40 4.84 -0.75
CA LEU A 77 -5.98 3.71 -1.48
C LEU A 77 -7.46 3.97 -1.77
N LEU A 78 -8.22 4.50 -0.81
CA LEU A 78 -9.64 4.84 -1.00
C LEU A 78 -9.85 5.96 -2.04
N TRP A 79 -8.99 6.98 -2.07
CA TRP A 79 -9.03 8.01 -3.12
C TRP A 79 -8.71 7.45 -4.50
N THR A 80 -7.79 6.49 -4.57
CA THR A 80 -7.52 5.75 -5.81
C THR A 80 -8.72 4.90 -6.25
N VAL A 81 -9.39 4.24 -5.30
CA VAL A 81 -10.65 3.51 -5.56
C VAL A 81 -11.73 4.44 -6.11
N TYR A 82 -11.90 5.63 -5.52
CA TYR A 82 -12.84 6.64 -5.98
C TYR A 82 -12.57 7.04 -7.44
N GLY A 83 -11.30 7.31 -7.79
CA GLY A 83 -10.91 7.57 -9.17
C GLY A 83 -11.24 6.40 -10.11
N LEU A 84 -10.91 5.18 -9.69
CA LEU A 84 -11.18 3.95 -10.46
C LEU A 84 -12.68 3.65 -10.60
N ALA A 85 -13.53 4.17 -9.73
CA ALA A 85 -14.98 4.03 -9.85
C ALA A 85 -15.51 4.74 -11.10
N GLY A 86 -14.89 5.87 -11.46
CA GLY A 86 -15.25 6.68 -12.62
C GLY A 86 -14.61 6.26 -13.95
N VAL A 87 -13.70 5.27 -13.96
CA VAL A 87 -12.98 4.85 -15.18
C VAL A 87 -13.06 3.35 -15.42
N ALA A 88 -13.48 2.95 -16.63
CA ALA A 88 -13.50 1.58 -17.13
C ALA A 88 -13.96 0.54 -16.08
N PRO A 89 -15.19 0.65 -15.53
CA PRO A 89 -15.60 -0.04 -14.31
C PRO A 89 -15.53 -1.57 -14.38
N ALA A 90 -15.70 -2.15 -15.58
CA ALA A 90 -15.55 -3.60 -15.79
C ALA A 90 -14.10 -4.08 -15.63
N HIS A 91 -13.13 -3.26 -16.03
CA HIS A 91 -11.70 -3.61 -15.97
C HIS A 91 -11.07 -3.31 -14.60
N THR A 92 -11.69 -2.46 -13.79
CA THR A 92 -11.13 -1.99 -12.51
C THR A 92 -11.81 -2.59 -11.29
N ALA A 93 -12.89 -3.35 -11.44
CA ALA A 93 -13.67 -3.92 -10.33
C ALA A 93 -12.80 -4.70 -9.32
N ALA A 94 -12.02 -5.68 -9.80
CA ALA A 94 -11.16 -6.48 -8.93
C ALA A 94 -10.11 -5.63 -8.20
N THR A 95 -9.46 -4.69 -8.90
CA THR A 95 -8.51 -3.75 -8.30
C THR A 95 -9.20 -2.93 -7.20
N ARG A 96 -10.39 -2.38 -7.44
CA ARG A 96 -11.11 -1.60 -6.43
C ARG A 96 -11.42 -2.41 -5.17
N VAL A 97 -11.95 -3.62 -5.33
CA VAL A 97 -12.24 -4.50 -4.18
C VAL A 97 -10.99 -4.79 -3.37
N LEU A 98 -9.89 -5.16 -4.04
CA LEU A 98 -8.62 -5.44 -3.36
C LEU A 98 -8.07 -4.21 -2.63
N LEU A 99 -8.16 -3.01 -3.23
CA LEU A 99 -7.71 -1.78 -2.58
C LEU A 99 -8.59 -1.39 -1.39
N ILE A 100 -9.90 -1.63 -1.43
CA ILE A 100 -10.79 -1.46 -0.28
C ILE A 100 -10.39 -2.41 0.84
N ILE A 101 -10.16 -3.69 0.53
CA ILE A 101 -9.70 -4.69 1.50
C ILE A 101 -8.34 -4.30 2.10
N CYS A 102 -7.40 -3.80 1.28
CA CYS A 102 -6.10 -3.32 1.77
C CYS A 102 -6.24 -2.07 2.64
N ALA A 103 -7.10 -1.12 2.28
CA ALA A 103 -7.36 0.06 3.09
C ALA A 103 -7.93 -0.33 4.47
N LEU A 104 -8.87 -1.29 4.49
CA LEU A 104 -9.38 -1.85 5.73
C LEU A 104 -8.28 -2.56 6.52
N GLY A 105 -7.45 -3.37 5.87
CA GLY A 105 -6.30 -4.03 6.49
C GLY A 105 -5.35 -3.02 7.17
N LEU A 106 -5.03 -1.92 6.50
CA LEU A 106 -4.22 -0.83 7.07
C LEU A 106 -4.88 -0.18 8.30
N VAL A 107 -6.19 0.07 8.25
CA VAL A 107 -6.93 0.59 9.41
C VAL A 107 -6.90 -0.41 10.57
N VAL A 108 -7.10 -1.70 10.29
CA VAL A 108 -7.04 -2.74 11.32
C VAL A 108 -5.63 -2.84 11.91
N THR A 109 -4.56 -2.79 11.10
CA THR A 109 -3.18 -2.74 11.62
C THR A 109 -2.88 -1.51 12.47
N ALA A 110 -3.56 -0.39 12.21
CA ALA A 110 -3.40 0.84 12.98
C ALA A 110 -4.14 0.79 14.33
N ILE A 111 -5.27 0.08 14.39
CA ILE A 111 -6.07 -0.08 15.61
C ILE A 111 -5.47 -1.14 16.55
N PHE A 112 -5.07 -2.28 15.98
CA PHE A 112 -4.51 -3.40 16.73
C PHE A 112 -2.99 -3.31 16.67
N THR A 113 -2.37 -2.98 17.81
CA THR A 113 -0.92 -2.85 17.91
C THR A 113 -0.26 -4.23 17.80
N SER A 114 0.91 -4.29 17.15
CA SER A 114 1.71 -5.51 17.16
C SER A 114 2.21 -5.79 18.57
N ASP A 115 2.55 -7.04 18.85
CA ASP A 115 3.40 -7.33 19.99
C ASP A 115 4.82 -6.84 19.68
N PRO A 116 5.62 -6.44 20.68
CA PRO A 116 7.05 -6.22 20.50
C PRO A 116 7.75 -7.51 20.02
N ALA A 117 8.77 -7.36 19.18
CA ALA A 117 9.61 -8.48 18.75
C ALA A 117 10.20 -9.27 19.95
N PRO A 118 10.54 -10.57 19.79
CA PRO A 118 10.58 -11.35 18.53
C PRO A 118 9.34 -12.20 18.23
N GLY A 119 8.26 -12.10 19.02
CA GLY A 119 7.14 -13.04 18.92
C GLY A 119 5.76 -12.40 18.99
N VAL A 120 4.78 -13.10 18.43
CA VAL A 120 3.35 -12.78 18.60
C VAL A 120 2.79 -13.68 19.68
N THR A 121 2.24 -13.08 20.72
CA THR A 121 1.73 -13.76 21.92
C THR A 121 0.30 -13.34 22.26
N SER A 122 -0.12 -12.16 21.82
CA SER A 122 -1.45 -11.61 22.07
C SER A 122 -2.39 -11.77 20.88
N SER A 123 -3.70 -11.75 21.15
CA SER A 123 -4.71 -11.71 20.10
C SER A 123 -4.64 -10.44 19.25
N GLN A 124 -4.19 -9.31 19.83
CA GLN A 124 -4.01 -8.06 19.09
C GLN A 124 -2.84 -8.17 18.10
N GLY A 125 -1.72 -8.74 18.53
CA GLY A 125 -0.57 -9.01 17.66
C GLY A 125 -0.92 -9.96 16.50
N GLU A 126 -1.76 -10.97 16.75
CA GLU A 126 -2.28 -11.84 15.69
C GLU A 126 -3.14 -11.07 14.69
N ILE A 127 -4.08 -10.26 15.16
CA ILE A 127 -4.94 -9.44 14.28
C ILE A 127 -4.10 -8.48 13.44
N HIS A 128 -3.09 -7.83 14.04
CA HIS A 128 -2.13 -6.98 13.33
C HIS A 128 -1.40 -7.76 12.23
N ARG A 129 -0.85 -8.93 12.56
CA ARG A 129 -0.07 -9.76 11.62
C ARG A 129 -0.91 -10.20 10.43
N TRP A 130 -2.12 -10.71 10.65
CA TRP A 130 -3.00 -11.15 9.57
C TRP A 130 -3.48 -9.98 8.71
N SER A 131 -3.74 -8.83 9.32
CA SER A 131 -4.13 -7.62 8.58
C SER A 131 -2.99 -7.09 7.72
N ALA A 132 -1.75 -7.11 8.23
CA ALA A 132 -0.57 -6.77 7.44
C ALA A 132 -0.34 -7.74 6.27
N ALA A 133 -0.55 -9.05 6.48
CA ALA A 133 -0.45 -10.05 5.41
C ALA A 133 -1.45 -9.80 4.28
N VAL A 134 -2.68 -9.37 4.61
CA VAL A 134 -3.69 -8.94 3.63
C VAL A 134 -3.18 -7.77 2.79
N VAL A 135 -2.56 -6.77 3.42
CA VAL A 135 -2.00 -5.60 2.70
C VAL A 135 -0.82 -5.99 1.82
N PHE A 136 0.13 -6.77 2.35
CA PHE A 136 1.33 -7.21 1.64
C PHE A 136 1.00 -8.03 0.39
N THR A 137 -0.10 -8.77 0.42
CA THR A 137 -0.55 -9.58 -0.71
C THR A 137 -1.50 -8.81 -1.63
N GLY A 138 -2.45 -8.06 -1.06
CA GLY A 138 -3.53 -7.44 -1.80
C GLY A 138 -3.09 -6.30 -2.71
N ILE A 139 -2.14 -5.46 -2.29
CA ILE A 139 -1.61 -4.36 -3.11
C ILE A 139 -0.97 -4.85 -4.41
N PRO A 140 0.00 -5.81 -4.40
CA PRO A 140 0.60 -6.28 -5.65
C PRO A 140 -0.41 -7.04 -6.53
N VAL A 141 -1.38 -7.77 -5.95
CA VAL A 141 -2.45 -8.39 -6.74
C VAL A 141 -3.34 -7.31 -7.38
N ALA A 142 -3.69 -6.24 -6.67
CA ALA A 142 -4.47 -5.13 -7.21
C ALA A 142 -3.75 -4.44 -8.38
N GLY A 143 -2.44 -4.23 -8.25
CA GLY A 143 -1.57 -3.73 -9.31
C GLY A 143 -1.52 -4.66 -10.52
N TRP A 144 -1.41 -5.97 -10.28
CA TRP A 144 -1.41 -6.96 -11.36
C TRP A 144 -2.74 -6.98 -12.12
N MET A 145 -3.87 -6.87 -11.41
CA MET A 145 -5.19 -6.76 -12.02
C MET A 145 -5.31 -5.47 -12.85
N LEU A 146 -4.85 -4.33 -12.33
CA LEU A 146 -4.90 -3.07 -13.07
C LEU A 146 -4.03 -3.10 -14.32
N ALA A 147 -2.90 -3.81 -14.30
CA ALA A 147 -2.04 -4.00 -15.48
C ALA A 147 -2.71 -4.79 -16.64
N ARG A 148 -3.88 -5.40 -16.40
CA ARG A 148 -4.70 -6.03 -17.44
C ARG A 148 -5.63 -5.04 -18.15
N ALA A 149 -5.85 -3.85 -17.58
CA ALA A 149 -6.63 -2.78 -18.21
C ALA A 149 -5.91 -2.20 -19.45
N PRO A 150 -6.59 -1.42 -20.32
CA PRO A 150 -5.99 -0.85 -21.54
C PRO A 150 -5.04 0.33 -21.23
N LEU A 151 -3.94 0.06 -20.51
CA LEU A 151 -2.88 1.03 -20.20
C LEU A 151 -1.85 1.14 -21.34
N ALA A 152 -1.17 2.28 -21.40
CA ALA A 152 0.02 2.45 -22.23
C ALA A 152 1.07 1.36 -21.91
N ALA A 153 1.77 0.87 -22.95
CA ALA A 153 2.68 -0.27 -22.82
C ALA A 153 3.79 -0.05 -21.78
N ALA A 154 4.37 1.16 -21.72
CA ALA A 154 5.41 1.50 -20.75
C ALA A 154 4.90 1.39 -19.30
N LEU A 155 3.77 2.04 -18.99
CA LEU A 155 3.18 2.01 -17.64
C LEU A 155 2.77 0.59 -17.23
N ARG A 156 2.22 -0.19 -18.16
CA ARG A 156 1.90 -1.61 -17.94
C ARG A 156 3.12 -2.44 -17.56
N ARG A 157 4.26 -2.23 -18.21
CA ARG A 157 5.52 -2.91 -17.89
C ARG A 157 6.05 -2.53 -16.52
N VAL A 158 6.05 -1.22 -16.20
CA VAL A 158 6.47 -0.72 -14.89
C VAL A 158 5.60 -1.32 -13.78
N LEU A 159 4.28 -1.31 -13.94
CA LEU A 159 3.36 -1.86 -12.94
C LEU A 159 3.56 -3.36 -12.74
N ARG A 160 3.71 -4.15 -13.82
CA ARG A 160 4.01 -5.58 -13.72
C ARG A 160 5.36 -5.85 -13.06
N GLY A 161 6.39 -5.10 -13.43
CA GLY A 161 7.72 -5.23 -12.84
C GLY A 161 7.70 -4.97 -11.34
N ALA A 162 7.03 -3.89 -10.91
CA ALA A 162 6.85 -3.55 -9.51
C ALA A 162 6.04 -4.62 -8.75
N CYS A 163 4.98 -5.17 -9.34
CA CYS A 163 4.22 -6.29 -8.75
C CYS A 163 5.09 -7.55 -8.59
N LEU A 164 5.88 -7.92 -9.61
CA LEU A 164 6.80 -9.06 -9.52
C LEU A 164 7.85 -8.85 -8.44
N ALA A 165 8.44 -7.65 -8.37
CA ALA A 165 9.38 -7.31 -7.32
C ALA A 165 8.75 -7.44 -5.93
N ALA A 166 7.52 -6.94 -5.74
CA ALA A 166 6.78 -7.09 -4.48
C ALA A 166 6.50 -8.55 -4.12
N PHE A 167 6.06 -9.39 -5.07
CA PHE A 167 5.84 -10.81 -4.82
C PHE A 167 7.13 -11.55 -4.46
N LEU A 168 8.24 -11.25 -5.14
CA LEU A 168 9.55 -11.84 -4.83
C LEU A 168 10.03 -11.40 -3.44
N LEU A 169 9.92 -10.10 -3.12
CA LEU A 169 10.25 -9.58 -1.80
C LEU A 169 9.38 -10.18 -0.70
N LEU A 170 8.09 -10.38 -0.95
CA LEU A 170 7.18 -11.07 -0.02
C LEU A 170 7.60 -12.53 0.19
N ALA A 171 7.94 -13.25 -0.88
CA ALA A 171 8.44 -14.62 -0.78
C ALA A 171 9.74 -14.70 0.02
N VAL A 172 10.69 -13.79 -0.25
CA VAL A 172 11.95 -13.69 0.52
C VAL A 172 11.64 -13.36 1.98
N PHE A 173 10.79 -12.35 2.24
CA PHE A 173 10.39 -11.97 3.60
C PHE A 173 9.82 -13.17 4.36
N LEU A 174 8.91 -13.94 3.77
CA LEU A 174 8.36 -15.16 4.39
C LEU A 174 9.40 -16.25 4.59
N ALA A 175 10.39 -16.38 3.70
CA ALA A 175 11.49 -17.33 3.86
C ALA A 175 12.41 -16.95 5.02
N VAL A 176 12.72 -15.66 5.19
CA VAL A 176 13.65 -15.17 6.21
C VAL A 176 12.98 -14.82 7.54
N HIS A 177 11.64 -14.74 7.58
CA HIS A 177 10.88 -14.39 8.78
C HIS A 177 11.16 -15.36 9.94
N PRO A 178 11.35 -14.88 11.18
CA PRO A 178 11.44 -15.73 12.36
C PRO A 178 10.26 -16.71 12.46
N GLY A 179 10.53 -18.01 12.62
CA GLY A 179 9.51 -19.06 12.61
C GLY A 179 9.25 -19.72 11.25
N SER A 180 9.91 -19.26 10.18
CA SER A 180 9.93 -19.98 8.90
C SER A 180 10.88 -21.18 8.95
N LEU A 181 10.52 -22.28 8.26
CA LEU A 181 11.29 -23.53 8.22
C LEU A 181 12.71 -23.37 7.66
N VAL A 182 12.94 -22.32 6.87
CA VAL A 182 14.22 -22.04 6.20
C VAL A 182 14.94 -20.82 6.76
N SER A 183 14.37 -20.12 7.75
CA SER A 183 14.95 -18.87 8.26
C SER A 183 16.32 -19.10 8.88
N GLU A 184 16.50 -20.15 9.68
CA GLU A 184 17.79 -20.48 10.30
C GLU A 184 18.88 -20.76 9.26
N LEU A 185 18.54 -21.54 8.22
CA LEU A 185 19.45 -21.85 7.10
C LEU A 185 19.90 -20.58 6.36
N LEU A 186 19.04 -19.57 6.29
CA LEU A 186 19.28 -18.30 5.61
C LEU A 186 19.80 -17.21 6.55
N THR A 187 20.04 -17.51 7.83
CA THR A 187 20.38 -16.51 8.86
C THR A 187 19.36 -15.35 8.92
N GLY A 188 18.09 -15.67 8.64
CA GLY A 188 17.03 -14.68 8.39
C GLY A 188 16.79 -13.71 9.53
N HIS A 189 16.98 -14.16 10.78
CA HIS A 189 16.91 -13.32 11.98
C HIS A 189 17.81 -12.07 11.94
N ALA A 190 18.84 -12.07 11.10
CA ALA A 190 19.85 -11.01 11.06
C ALA A 190 19.49 -9.88 10.10
N TYR A 191 18.47 -10.06 9.24
CA TYR A 191 18.13 -9.07 8.21
C TYR A 191 16.65 -9.10 7.75
N TYR A 192 15.78 -9.92 8.35
CA TYR A 192 14.39 -10.02 7.91
C TYR A 192 13.65 -8.67 7.94
N ALA A 193 13.98 -7.81 8.90
CA ALA A 193 13.34 -6.51 9.05
C ALA A 193 13.82 -5.51 7.98
N LEU A 194 15.03 -5.69 7.42
CA LEU A 194 15.46 -4.95 6.23
C LEU A 194 14.64 -5.37 5.02
N VAL A 195 14.42 -6.67 4.81
CA VAL A 195 13.58 -7.18 3.72
C VAL A 195 12.16 -6.64 3.86
N GLN A 196 11.61 -6.61 5.08
CA GLN A 196 10.30 -6.02 5.36
C GLN A 196 10.25 -4.54 4.94
N ARG A 197 11.28 -3.74 5.27
CA ARG A 197 11.35 -2.32 4.90
C ARG A 197 11.40 -2.10 3.40
N VAL A 198 12.19 -2.91 2.69
CA VAL A 198 12.24 -2.86 1.22
C VAL A 198 10.90 -3.25 0.63
N LEU A 199 10.27 -4.32 1.13
CA LEU A 199 8.92 -4.73 0.72
C LEU A 199 7.91 -3.60 0.91
N VAL A 200 7.81 -3.02 2.11
CA VAL A 200 6.89 -1.92 2.42
C VAL A 200 7.15 -0.71 1.51
N THR A 201 8.40 -0.36 1.26
CA THR A 201 8.76 0.74 0.34
C THR A 201 8.25 0.47 -1.07
N VAL A 202 8.40 -0.76 -1.58
CA VAL A 202 7.87 -1.16 -2.89
C VAL A 202 6.35 -1.13 -2.92
N LEU A 203 5.67 -1.55 -1.85
CA LEU A 203 4.21 -1.50 -1.74
C LEU A 203 3.68 -0.04 -1.73
N VAL A 204 4.38 0.86 -1.04
CA VAL A 204 4.06 2.30 -1.04
C VAL A 204 4.25 2.89 -2.44
N ALA A 205 5.35 2.56 -3.13
CA ALA A 205 5.55 2.97 -4.52
C ALA A 205 4.48 2.41 -5.47
N LEU A 206 4.06 1.16 -5.28
CA LEU A 206 2.96 0.54 -6.00
C LEU A 206 1.63 1.28 -5.80
N ALA A 207 1.36 1.78 -4.59
CA ALA A 207 0.17 2.61 -4.33
C ALA A 207 0.15 3.87 -5.21
N SER A 208 1.29 4.57 -5.34
CA SER A 208 1.42 5.72 -6.26
C SER A 208 1.25 5.31 -7.73
N LEU A 209 1.82 4.17 -8.14
CA LEU A 209 1.67 3.66 -9.51
C LEU A 209 0.23 3.27 -9.86
N LEU A 210 -0.54 2.77 -8.89
CA LEU A 210 -1.96 2.48 -9.05
C LEU A 210 -2.76 3.75 -9.34
N THR A 211 -2.50 4.85 -8.62
CA THR A 211 -3.12 6.16 -8.89
C THR A 211 -2.71 6.70 -10.27
N ALA A 212 -1.44 6.55 -10.66
CA ALA A 212 -0.98 6.91 -12.00
C ALA A 212 -1.67 6.08 -13.09
N GLY A 213 -1.88 4.78 -12.86
CA GLY A 213 -2.68 3.90 -13.72
C GLY A 213 -4.12 4.37 -13.87
N CYS A 214 -4.76 4.77 -12.78
CA CYS A 214 -6.10 5.35 -12.80
C CYS A 214 -6.17 6.64 -13.66
N LEU A 215 -5.21 7.56 -13.48
CA LEU A 215 -5.10 8.77 -14.29
C LEU A 215 -4.90 8.45 -15.79
N ALA A 216 -4.07 7.47 -16.12
CA ALA A 216 -3.81 7.05 -17.49
C ALA A 216 -5.07 6.49 -18.16
N LEU A 217 -5.85 5.65 -17.46
CA LEU A 217 -7.14 5.14 -17.96
C LEU A 217 -8.13 6.27 -18.23
N ARG A 218 -8.19 7.27 -17.34
CA ARG A 218 -9.06 8.44 -17.54
C ARG A 218 -8.72 9.18 -18.82
N ARG A 219 -7.42 9.37 -19.09
CA ARG A 219 -6.94 10.08 -20.29
C ARG A 219 -7.22 9.28 -21.57
N GLY A 220 -7.04 7.96 -21.55
CA GLY A 220 -7.31 7.10 -22.71
C GLY A 220 -8.80 6.91 -23.02
N GLY A 221 -9.70 7.17 -22.07
CA GLY A 221 -11.15 7.18 -22.33
C GLY A 221 -11.67 8.49 -22.96
N MET A 222 -10.84 9.52 -23.08
CA MET A 222 -11.19 10.80 -23.70
C MET A 222 -10.68 10.94 -25.15
N SER A 223 -9.95 9.95 -25.66
CA SER A 223 -9.44 9.87 -27.04
C SER A 223 -10.29 8.92 -27.86
#